data_AF-A0A1F4Q8G6-F1
#
_entry.id   AF-A0A1F4Q8G6-F1
#
_cell.length_a   1.000
_cell.length_b   1.000
_cell.length_c   1.000
_cell.angle_alpha   90.00
_cell.angle_beta   90.00
_cell.angle_gamma   90.00
#
_symmetry.space_group_name_H-M   'P 1'
#
loop_
_entity.id
_entity.type
_entity.pdbx_description
1 polymer ?
#
loop_
_entity_poly.entity_id
_entity_poly.type
_entity_poly.pdbx_seq_one_letter_code
_entity_poly.pdbx_strand_id
1 'polypeptide(L)'
;MTWKSTLVLAAVIGLIAFFGALVAQKAWAQAKGPADFDFDGKGSGKVVFSHEKHAAKSPKCTDCHTKVFKMAKGQRTALKMADMNTGQACGTCHDGKTAFSVKDQANCTKCHKKS
;
A
#
# COMPACT_ATOMS: atom_id res chain seq x y z
N MET A 1 -22.68 49.74 -4.73
CA MET A 1 -22.26 48.45 -5.32
C MET A 1 -23.39 47.99 -6.23
N THR A 2 -23.19 48.01 -7.54
CA THR A 2 -24.29 47.76 -8.50
C THR A 2 -24.53 46.26 -8.64
N TRP A 3 -25.78 45.85 -8.92
CA TRP A 3 -26.19 44.45 -9.12
C TRP A 3 -25.32 43.68 -10.13
N LYS A 4 -24.75 44.40 -11.10
CA LYS A 4 -23.80 43.86 -12.08
C LYS A 4 -22.49 43.42 -11.41
N SER A 5 -21.98 44.18 -10.45
CA SER A 5 -20.78 43.86 -9.68
C SER A 5 -20.97 42.66 -8.75
N THR A 6 -22.15 42.50 -8.15
CA THR A 6 -22.47 41.33 -7.32
C THR A 6 -22.64 40.04 -8.14
N LEU A 7 -23.25 40.12 -9.34
CA LEU A 7 -23.34 38.97 -10.24
C LEU A 7 -21.97 38.53 -10.79
N VAL A 8 -21.10 39.48 -11.13
CA VAL A 8 -19.74 39.17 -11.60
C VAL A 8 -18.91 38.55 -10.47
N LEU A 9 -19.01 39.05 -9.24
CA LEU A 9 -18.34 38.42 -8.09
C LEU A 9 -18.84 37.00 -7.82
N ALA A 10 -20.16 36.78 -7.85
CA ALA A 10 -20.74 35.45 -7.64
C ALA A 10 -20.31 34.45 -8.73
N ALA A 11 -20.24 34.89 -9.99
CA ALA A 11 -19.75 34.06 -11.09
C ALA A 11 -18.27 33.69 -10.95
N VAL A 12 -17.42 34.64 -10.52
CA VAL A 12 -15.99 34.40 -10.29
C VAL A 12 -15.77 33.45 -9.11
N ILE A 13 -16.50 33.61 -8.00
CA ILE A 13 -16.43 32.70 -6.85
C ILE A 13 -16.90 31.30 -7.24
N GLY A 14 -17.98 31.20 -8.02
CA GLY A 14 -18.48 29.92 -8.55
C GLY A 14 -17.46 29.21 -9.45
N LEU A 15 -16.78 29.95 -10.34
CA LEU A 15 -15.73 29.39 -11.20
C LEU A 15 -14.50 28.95 -10.40
N ILE A 16 -14.09 29.70 -9.37
CA ILE A 16 -12.98 29.31 -8.49
C ILE A 16 -13.32 28.06 -7.69
N ALA A 17 -14.53 27.97 -7.14
CA ALA A 17 -14.99 26.78 -6.41
C ALA A 17 -15.09 25.54 -7.32
N PHE A 18 -15.56 25.72 -8.57
CA PHE A 18 -15.67 24.64 -9.54
C PHE A 18 -14.30 24.14 -10.03
N PHE A 19 -13.37 25.05 -10.34
CA PHE A 19 -11.98 24.68 -10.69
C PHE A 19 -11.21 24.08 -9.49
N GLY A 20 -11.43 24.59 -8.27
CA GLY A 20 -10.84 24.05 -7.06
C GLY A 20 -11.26 22.60 -6.78
N ALA A 21 -12.54 22.28 -6.98
CA ALA A 21 -13.06 20.92 -6.84
C ALA A 21 -12.46 19.94 -7.88
N LEU A 22 -12.28 20.37 -9.14
CA LEU A 22 -11.68 19.53 -10.19
C LEU A 22 -10.21 19.18 -9.91
N VAL A 23 -9.44 20.09 -9.31
CA VAL A 23 -8.03 19.83 -8.95
C VAL A 23 -7.94 18.85 -7.76
N ALA A 24 -8.86 18.92 -6.80
CA ALA A 24 -8.89 18.00 -5.67
C ALA A 24 -9.19 16.55 -6.08
N GLN A 25 -10.04 16.33 -7.09
CA GLN A 25 -10.43 15.00 -7.57
C GLN A 25 -9.26 14.10 -8.01
N LYS A 26 -8.19 14.67 -8.58
CA LYS A 26 -7.03 13.88 -9.03
C LYS A 26 -6.10 13.41 -7.90
N ALA A 27 -6.23 13.97 -6.70
CA ALA A 27 -5.35 13.65 -5.57
C ALA A 27 -5.65 12.29 -4.90
N TRP A 28 -6.74 11.61 -5.26
CA TRP A 28 -7.17 10.34 -4.64
C TRP A 28 -7.10 9.12 -5.57
N ALA A 29 -6.61 9.28 -6.80
CA ALA A 29 -6.31 8.13 -7.64
C ALA A 29 -5.07 7.42 -7.08
N GLN A 30 -5.26 6.57 -6.07
CA GLN A 30 -4.21 5.68 -5.58
C GLN A 30 -3.79 4.80 -6.75
N ALA A 31 -2.52 4.89 -7.15
CA ALA A 31 -1.97 4.00 -8.16
C ALA A 31 -2.18 2.56 -7.70
N LYS A 32 -3.03 1.81 -8.41
CA LYS A 32 -3.19 0.38 -8.17
C LYS A 32 -1.81 -0.25 -8.35
N GLY A 33 -1.29 -0.86 -7.28
CA GLY A 33 -0.02 -1.58 -7.32
C GLY A 33 -0.03 -2.68 -8.39
N PRO A 34 1.13 -3.22 -8.75
CA PRO A 34 1.20 -4.36 -9.66
C PRO A 34 0.40 -5.54 -9.12
N ALA A 35 0.12 -6.51 -9.99
CA ALA A 35 -0.58 -7.73 -9.62
C ALA A 35 0.03 -8.38 -8.37
N ASP A 36 -0.82 -9.06 -7.61
CA ASP A 36 -0.41 -9.82 -6.42
C ASP A 36 0.65 -10.87 -6.80
N PHE A 37 1.56 -11.13 -5.85
CA PHE A 37 2.68 -12.04 -6.05
C PHE A 37 2.56 -13.25 -5.15
N ASP A 38 2.97 -14.39 -5.71
CA ASP A 38 2.92 -15.67 -5.04
C ASP A 38 4.32 -16.13 -4.63
N PHE A 39 4.41 -16.65 -3.41
CA PHE A 39 5.57 -17.35 -2.91
C PHE A 39 5.20 -18.81 -2.66
N ASP A 40 6.04 -19.71 -3.16
CA ASP A 40 6.02 -21.10 -2.76
C ASP A 40 6.53 -21.18 -1.31
N GLY A 41 5.59 -21.28 -0.37
CA GLY A 41 5.89 -21.52 1.04
C GLY A 41 6.27 -22.98 1.33
N LYS A 42 6.55 -23.77 0.29
CA LYS A 42 6.89 -25.19 0.37
C LYS A 42 5.82 -25.95 1.14
N GLY A 43 6.23 -26.91 1.98
CA GLY A 43 5.33 -27.73 2.80
C GLY A 43 4.46 -26.95 3.80
N SER A 44 4.66 -25.64 3.97
CA SER A 44 3.81 -24.80 4.81
C SER A 44 2.59 -24.23 4.08
N GLY A 45 2.54 -24.32 2.74
CA GLY A 45 1.47 -23.77 1.91
C GLY A 45 1.84 -22.44 1.24
N LYS A 46 1.14 -22.13 0.14
CA LYS A 46 1.39 -20.96 -0.72
C LYS A 46 1.13 -19.66 0.05
N VAL A 47 1.98 -18.67 -0.15
CA VAL A 47 1.79 -17.31 0.41
C VAL A 47 1.50 -16.34 -0.71
N VAL A 48 0.39 -15.61 -0.61
CA VAL A 48 -0.01 -14.59 -1.57
C VAL A 48 0.22 -13.22 -0.94
N PHE A 49 1.07 -12.40 -1.54
CA PHE A 49 1.24 -11.00 -1.18
C PHE A 49 0.30 -10.13 -1.99
N SER A 50 -0.52 -9.33 -1.28
CA SER A 50 -1.47 -8.43 -1.92
C SER A 50 -1.04 -6.98 -1.86
N HIS A 51 -0.79 -6.37 -3.03
CA HIS A 51 -0.42 -4.95 -3.09
C HIS A 51 -1.55 -4.05 -2.58
N GLU A 52 -2.79 -4.40 -2.92
CA GLU A 52 -3.97 -3.62 -2.53
C GLU A 52 -4.11 -3.53 -1.01
N LYS A 53 -4.00 -4.68 -0.31
CA LYS A 53 -4.12 -4.72 1.16
C LYS A 53 -2.99 -3.96 1.85
N HIS A 54 -1.78 -4.03 1.31
CA HIS A 54 -0.65 -3.31 1.88
C HIS A 54 -0.72 -1.81 1.57
N ALA A 55 -1.07 -1.41 0.35
CA ALA A 55 -1.24 -0.02 -0.05
C ALA A 55 -2.37 0.69 0.71
N ALA A 56 -3.39 -0.04 1.14
CA ALA A 56 -4.45 0.49 2.02
C ALA A 56 -3.95 0.88 3.42
N LYS A 57 -2.80 0.36 3.86
CA LYS A 57 -2.20 0.64 5.19
C LYS A 57 -0.90 1.44 5.10
N SER A 58 -0.11 1.23 4.07
CA SER A 58 1.13 1.94 3.75
C SER A 58 1.04 2.38 2.27
N PRO A 59 0.48 3.57 2.00
CA PRO A 59 0.12 4.00 0.65
C PRO A 59 1.31 4.45 -0.18
N LYS A 60 2.48 4.70 0.43
CA LYS A 60 3.65 5.18 -0.29
C LYS A 60 4.45 3.97 -0.78
N CYS A 61 4.60 3.87 -2.09
CA CYS A 61 5.42 2.81 -2.72
C CYS A 61 6.85 2.78 -2.14
N THR A 62 7.36 3.94 -1.73
CA THR A 62 8.70 4.13 -1.14
C THR A 62 8.87 3.53 0.25
N ASP A 63 7.78 3.21 0.94
CA ASP A 63 7.83 2.57 2.26
C ASP A 63 8.31 1.12 2.13
N CYS A 64 7.99 0.45 1.02
CA CYS A 64 8.44 -0.91 0.72
C CYS A 64 9.60 -0.94 -0.28
N HIS A 65 9.59 -0.07 -1.28
CA HIS A 65 10.53 -0.12 -2.41
C HIS A 65 11.48 1.09 -2.45
N THR A 66 12.76 0.91 -2.80
CA THR A 66 13.47 -0.36 -2.97
C THR A 66 14.07 -0.88 -1.65
N LYS A 67 13.74 -0.22 -0.53
CA LYS A 67 14.39 -0.42 0.78
C LYS A 67 14.21 -1.84 1.32
N VAL A 68 12.98 -2.35 1.31
CA VAL A 68 12.63 -3.69 1.82
C VAL A 68 12.60 -4.70 0.69
N PHE A 69 11.97 -4.34 -0.43
CA PHE A 69 11.83 -5.18 -1.60
C PHE A 69 12.39 -4.48 -2.83
N LYS A 70 13.13 -5.21 -3.67
CA LYS A 70 13.53 -4.72 -4.98
C LYS A 70 12.36 -4.82 -5.95
N MET A 71 12.28 -3.91 -6.92
CA MET A 71 11.21 -3.89 -7.94
C MET A 71 11.42 -4.94 -9.04
N ALA A 72 12.58 -5.60 -9.09
CA ALA A 72 12.90 -6.59 -10.12
C ALA A 72 12.29 -7.96 -9.80
N LYS A 73 11.53 -8.51 -10.75
CA LYS A 73 11.03 -9.90 -10.67
C LYS A 73 12.19 -10.87 -10.46
N GLY A 74 12.09 -11.73 -9.45
CA GLY A 74 13.08 -12.77 -9.16
C GLY A 74 14.24 -12.36 -8.26
N GLN A 75 14.45 -11.06 -7.99
CA GLN A 75 15.37 -10.62 -6.94
C GLN A 75 14.68 -10.70 -5.57
N ARG A 76 14.48 -11.94 -5.12
CA ARG A 76 13.90 -12.22 -3.81
C ARG A 76 14.90 -11.78 -2.74
N THR A 77 14.62 -10.68 -2.04
CA THR A 77 15.21 -10.40 -0.73
C THR A 77 14.97 -11.65 0.12
N ALA A 78 15.95 -12.14 0.87
CA ALA A 78 15.90 -13.46 1.50
C ALA A 78 14.53 -13.72 2.21
N LEU A 79 13.76 -14.68 1.68
CA LEU A 79 12.38 -14.99 2.13
C LEU A 79 12.34 -16.18 3.09
N LYS A 80 13.43 -16.45 3.82
CA LYS A 80 13.40 -17.50 4.84
C LYS A 80 12.74 -16.92 6.10
N MET A 81 11.98 -17.75 6.82
CA MET A 81 11.43 -17.38 8.13
C MET A 81 12.52 -16.94 9.10
N ALA A 82 13.73 -17.52 9.03
CA ALA A 82 14.86 -17.10 9.84
C ALA A 82 15.22 -15.61 9.65
N ASP A 83 15.23 -15.14 8.41
CA ASP A 83 15.53 -13.74 8.07
C ASP A 83 14.37 -12.81 8.47
N MET A 84 13.13 -13.27 8.29
CA MET A 84 11.95 -12.54 8.76
C MET A 84 11.92 -12.42 10.30
N ASN A 85 12.40 -13.44 11.01
CA ASN A 85 12.51 -13.41 12.47
C ASN A 85 13.54 -12.38 12.96
N THR A 86 14.50 -11.97 12.13
CA THR A 86 15.48 -10.91 12.44
C THR A 86 15.06 -9.53 11.89
N GLY A 87 13.84 -9.40 11.36
CA GLY A 87 13.26 -8.12 10.92
C GLY A 87 13.46 -7.81 9.43
N GLN A 88 13.83 -8.78 8.61
CA GLN A 88 13.97 -8.59 7.16
C GLN A 88 12.68 -8.93 6.40
N ALA A 89 12.55 -8.43 5.17
CA ALA A 89 11.44 -8.70 4.27
C ALA A 89 10.07 -8.47 4.96
N CYS A 90 9.20 -9.50 5.05
CA CYS A 90 7.90 -9.37 5.70
C CYS A 90 8.04 -8.99 7.18
N GLY A 91 9.09 -9.48 7.84
CA GLY A 91 9.39 -9.23 9.25
C GLY A 91 9.76 -7.79 9.57
N THR A 92 10.05 -6.94 8.57
CA THR A 92 10.28 -5.50 8.77
C THR A 92 9.06 -4.79 9.36
N CYS A 93 7.85 -5.28 9.03
CA CYS A 93 6.60 -4.73 9.57
C CYS A 93 5.78 -5.77 10.34
N HIS A 94 5.89 -7.05 9.99
CA HIS A 94 5.26 -8.14 10.75
C HIS A 94 6.11 -8.52 11.97
N ASP A 95 6.35 -7.54 12.84
CA ASP A 95 7.21 -7.61 14.03
C ASP A 95 6.43 -7.76 15.34
N GLY A 96 5.10 -7.65 15.29
CA GLY A 96 4.22 -7.64 16.47
C GLY A 96 3.89 -6.24 16.99
N LYS A 97 4.44 -5.19 16.38
CA LYS A 97 4.21 -3.78 16.74
C LYS A 97 3.53 -3.03 15.59
N THR A 98 4.09 -3.10 14.38
CA THR A 98 3.53 -2.46 13.19
C THR A 98 2.40 -3.29 12.58
N ALA A 99 2.58 -4.60 12.53
CA ALA A 99 1.57 -5.58 12.13
C ALA A 99 1.72 -6.85 13.00
N PHE A 100 0.86 -7.84 12.78
CA PHE A 100 0.96 -9.12 13.47
C PHE A 100 2.34 -9.75 13.25
N SER A 101 2.89 -10.40 14.28
CA SER A 101 4.26 -10.94 14.23
C SER A 101 4.37 -12.17 13.32
N VAL A 102 5.45 -12.27 12.55
CA VAL A 102 5.85 -13.49 11.81
C VAL A 102 6.22 -14.65 12.74
N LYS A 103 6.52 -14.36 14.02
CA LYS A 103 6.94 -15.36 15.02
C LYS A 103 5.76 -16.03 15.71
N ASP A 104 4.57 -15.44 15.61
CA ASP A 104 3.39 -15.94 16.29
C ASP A 104 2.78 -17.11 15.49
N GLN A 105 2.79 -18.30 16.10
CA GLN A 105 2.26 -19.50 15.49
C GLN A 105 0.77 -19.41 15.14
N ALA A 106 -0.01 -18.62 15.89
CA ALA A 106 -1.42 -18.40 15.61
C ALA A 106 -1.63 -17.66 14.26
N ASN A 107 -0.60 -16.95 13.77
CA ASN A 107 -0.67 -16.17 12.55
C ASN A 107 -0.10 -16.87 11.32
N CYS A 108 0.45 -18.09 11.44
CA CYS A 108 1.02 -18.82 10.30
C CYS A 108 0.03 -18.92 9.13
N THR A 109 -1.25 -19.20 9.43
CA THR A 109 -2.33 -19.37 8.44
C THR A 109 -2.81 -18.05 7.81
N LYS A 110 -2.40 -16.90 8.35
CA LYS A 110 -2.71 -15.59 7.76
C LYS A 110 -1.95 -15.39 6.46
N CYS A 111 -0.72 -15.88 6.39
CA CYS A 111 0.13 -15.83 5.20
C CYS A 111 0.12 -17.16 4.43
N HIS A 112 0.36 -18.27 5.14
CA HIS A 112 0.44 -19.59 4.53
C HIS A 112 -0.95 -20.20 4.38
N LYS A 113 -1.47 -20.15 3.15
CA LYS A 113 -2.71 -20.83 2.81
C LYS A 113 -2.39 -22.27 2.47
N LYS A 114 -3.02 -23.19 3.20
CA LYS A 114 -3.07 -24.60 2.79
C LYS A 114 -3.77 -24.62 1.43
N SER A 115 -3.03 -25.05 0.43
CA SER A 115 -3.54 -25.40 -0.90
C SER A 115 -4.40 -26.63 -0.83
#